data_AF-A0A2N8N3M7-F1
#
_entry.id   AF-A0A2N8N3M7-F1
#
_cell.length_a   1.000
_cell.length_b   1.000
_cell.length_c   1.000
_cell.angle_alpha   90.00
_cell.angle_beta   90.00
_cell.angle_gamma   90.00
#
_symmetry.space_group_name_H-M   'P 1'
#
loop_
_entity.id
_entity.type
_entity.pdbx_description
1 polymer ?
#
loop_
_entity_poly.entity_id
_entity_poly.type
_entity_poly.pdbx_seq_one_letter_code
_entity_poly.pdbx_strand_id
1 'polypeptide(L)'
;MLWLTWRQHRTQLLVTLGFLAVLGGVLLMSAQIAMDASNGEISLYCHGGGTPCREYDAGLEDLYQKIYPLIAMLPFVPLLAGVFWGAPLLAREYERNTHQLAWTQSIGRGHWLAVKFGVLAGCATLAGLASGQMFGRWLELFPGKAQTFVETSYFGAVGIAPAAWWLFAFTLGTAAGVLVRKTLPAIAITVAVFLAAAIALLVLRPNYAEPVRTLGPDPAATGALIIEVGRVAPDGREMSSLDDVPGCPLGLGKSECALAAGYQDFTVYQPISRFWRFQWTEAGILLAATAVLGGVAVGGTVRRRR
;
A
#
# COMPACT_ATOMS: atom_id res chain seq x y z
N MET A 1 -0.74 -29.52 -16.57
CA MET A 1 -0.59 -28.89 -15.24
C MET A 1 -1.55 -27.73 -15.02
N LEU A 2 -1.61 -26.77 -15.95
CA LEU A 2 -2.50 -25.60 -15.86
C LEU A 2 -3.96 -25.97 -15.56
N TRP A 3 -4.51 -26.99 -16.24
CA TRP A 3 -5.89 -27.46 -15.98
C TRP A 3 -6.12 -28.01 -14.56
N LEU A 4 -5.13 -28.73 -14.01
CA LEU A 4 -5.21 -29.27 -12.65
C LEU A 4 -5.08 -28.14 -11.61
N THR A 5 -4.13 -27.23 -11.80
CA THR A 5 -3.97 -26.03 -10.97
C THR A 5 -5.25 -25.20 -10.97
N TRP A 6 -5.86 -25.00 -12.14
CA TRP A 6 -7.16 -24.36 -12.27
C TRP A 6 -8.23 -25.08 -11.46
N ARG A 7 -8.43 -26.39 -11.64
CA ARG A 7 -9.46 -27.13 -10.89
C ARG A 7 -9.26 -27.07 -9.37
N GLN A 8 -8.01 -27.13 -8.90
CA GLN A 8 -7.70 -27.06 -7.47
C GLN A 8 -7.93 -25.67 -6.87
N HIS A 9 -7.60 -24.62 -7.63
CA HIS A 9 -7.59 -23.24 -7.15
C HIS A 9 -8.75 -22.38 -7.71
N ARG A 10 -9.70 -22.97 -8.43
CA ARG A 10 -10.83 -22.24 -9.07
C ARG A 10 -11.60 -21.36 -8.10
N THR A 11 -11.85 -21.85 -6.88
CA THR A 11 -12.63 -21.10 -5.89
C THR A 11 -11.86 -19.88 -5.42
N GLN A 12 -10.55 -20.02 -5.19
CA GLN A 12 -9.67 -18.91 -4.82
C GLN A 12 -9.63 -17.85 -5.93
N LEU A 13 -9.45 -18.29 -7.18
CA LEU A 13 -9.42 -17.40 -8.35
C LEU A 13 -10.76 -16.67 -8.57
N LEU A 14 -11.88 -17.38 -8.46
CA LEU A 14 -13.22 -16.79 -8.59
C LEU A 14 -13.53 -15.81 -7.46
N VAL A 15 -13.14 -16.11 -6.22
CA VAL A 15 -13.31 -15.20 -5.09
C VAL A 15 -12.48 -13.93 -5.28
N THR A 16 -11.22 -14.04 -5.73
CA THR A 16 -10.40 -12.85 -6.02
C THR A 16 -10.95 -12.03 -7.19
N LEU A 17 -11.46 -12.70 -8.23
CA LEU A 17 -12.11 -12.00 -9.35
C LEU A 17 -13.40 -11.29 -8.91
N GLY A 18 -14.22 -11.95 -8.08
CA GLY A 18 -15.41 -11.35 -7.50
C GLY A 18 -15.07 -10.16 -6.60
N PHE A 19 -14.04 -10.28 -5.75
CA PHE A 19 -13.53 -9.18 -4.94
C PHE A 19 -13.08 -8.00 -5.81
N LEU A 20 -12.28 -8.24 -6.85
CA LEU A 20 -11.85 -7.18 -7.77
C LEU A 20 -13.04 -6.56 -8.52
N ALA A 21 -14.04 -7.35 -8.93
CA ALA A 21 -15.23 -6.83 -9.58
C ALA A 21 -16.07 -5.95 -8.63
N VAL A 22 -16.24 -6.35 -7.36
CA VAL A 22 -16.93 -5.56 -6.34
C VAL A 22 -16.16 -4.28 -6.04
N LEU A 23 -14.84 -4.38 -5.82
CA LEU A 23 -13.97 -3.22 -5.61
C LEU A 23 -14.08 -2.25 -6.78
N GLY A 24 -14.02 -2.75 -8.01
CA GLY A 24 -14.19 -1.95 -9.22
C GLY A 24 -15.56 -1.32 -9.33
N GLY A 25 -16.63 -2.06 -9.04
CA GLY A 25 -17.99 -1.53 -9.04
C GLY A 25 -18.18 -0.40 -8.03
N VAL A 26 -17.66 -0.56 -6.81
CA VAL A 26 -17.72 0.47 -5.76
C VAL A 26 -16.92 1.72 -6.15
N LEU A 27 -15.70 1.54 -6.68
CA LEU A 27 -14.87 2.65 -7.14
C LEU A 27 -15.49 3.36 -8.36
N LEU A 28 -16.08 2.62 -9.31
CA LEU A 28 -16.77 3.22 -10.46
C LEU A 28 -18.05 3.96 -10.05
N MET A 29 -18.85 3.38 -9.16
CA MET A 29 -20.07 4.03 -8.64
C MET A 29 -19.73 5.32 -7.91
N SER A 30 -18.74 5.28 -7.02
CA SER A 30 -18.29 6.49 -6.31
C SER A 30 -17.65 7.53 -7.24
N ALA A 31 -16.90 7.09 -8.25
CA ALA A 31 -16.37 7.97 -9.29
C ALA A 31 -17.50 8.64 -10.08
N GLN A 32 -18.55 7.89 -10.43
CA GLN A 32 -19.70 8.45 -11.14
C GLN A 32 -20.42 9.52 -10.30
N ILE A 33 -20.66 9.24 -9.01
CA ILE A 33 -21.26 10.21 -8.08
C ILE A 33 -20.39 11.48 -7.99
N ALA A 34 -19.06 11.33 -7.94
CA ALA A 34 -18.14 12.47 -7.94
C ALA A 34 -18.20 13.29 -9.23
N MET A 35 -18.29 12.62 -10.39
CA MET A 35 -18.39 13.28 -11.70
C MET A 35 -19.77 13.93 -11.93
N ASP A 36 -20.85 13.33 -11.46
CA ASP A 36 -22.18 13.91 -11.56
C ASP A 36 -22.28 15.16 -10.68
N ALA A 37 -21.70 15.10 -9.46
CA ALA A 37 -21.56 16.25 -8.58
C ALA A 37 -20.73 17.39 -9.20
N SER A 38 -19.70 17.06 -10.01
CA SER A 38 -18.91 18.07 -10.73
C SER A 38 -19.62 18.68 -11.94
N ASN A 39 -20.55 17.95 -12.56
CA ASN A 39 -21.11 18.33 -13.86
C ASN A 39 -22.48 19.05 -13.80
N GLY A 40 -23.26 19.01 -12.71
CA GLY A 40 -24.64 19.52 -12.82
C GLY A 40 -25.46 19.93 -11.59
N GLU A 41 -25.12 19.58 -10.34
CA GLU A 41 -26.05 19.85 -9.21
C GLU A 41 -25.50 20.71 -8.06
N ILE A 42 -24.18 20.91 -7.94
CA ILE A 42 -23.56 21.72 -6.86
C ILE A 42 -22.96 23.04 -7.40
N SER A 43 -22.95 23.25 -8.72
CA SER A 43 -22.31 24.44 -9.34
C SER A 43 -23.19 25.70 -9.38
N LEU A 44 -24.33 25.74 -8.66
CA LEU A 44 -25.27 26.88 -8.70
C LEU A 44 -24.69 28.21 -8.18
N TYR A 45 -23.50 28.21 -7.56
CA TYR A 45 -22.80 29.41 -7.08
C TYR A 45 -21.45 29.71 -7.78
N CYS A 46 -21.07 28.95 -8.80
CA CYS A 46 -19.81 29.19 -9.53
C CYS A 46 -20.02 30.22 -10.65
N HIS A 47 -20.23 31.48 -10.29
CA HIS A 47 -20.16 32.63 -11.21
C HIS A 47 -19.13 33.63 -10.72
N GLY A 48 -17.93 33.59 -11.32
CA GLY A 48 -16.94 34.66 -11.20
C GLY A 48 -15.50 34.19 -11.06
N GLY A 49 -14.72 34.36 -12.12
CA GLY A 49 -13.31 34.76 -12.03
C GLY A 49 -12.34 33.86 -11.25
N GLY A 50 -12.14 32.62 -11.68
CA GLY A 50 -10.89 31.89 -11.41
C GLY A 50 -10.60 31.44 -9.97
N THR A 51 -11.54 31.57 -9.03
CA THR A 51 -11.41 30.97 -7.69
C THR A 51 -12.02 29.57 -7.64
N PRO A 52 -11.34 28.56 -7.06
CA PRO A 52 -11.92 27.22 -6.87
C PRO A 52 -13.15 27.29 -5.94
N CYS A 53 -14.21 26.58 -6.31
CA CYS A 53 -15.49 26.63 -5.61
C CYS A 53 -15.42 25.87 -4.27
N ARG A 54 -15.40 26.62 -3.16
CA ARG A 54 -15.27 26.06 -1.80
C ARG A 54 -16.33 25.02 -1.42
N GLU A 55 -17.57 25.17 -1.91
CA GLU A 55 -18.65 24.20 -1.68
C GLU A 55 -18.47 22.90 -2.49
N TYR A 56 -17.90 22.99 -3.69
CA TYR A 56 -17.56 21.83 -4.52
C TYR A 56 -16.44 21.01 -3.87
N ASP A 57 -15.36 21.67 -3.42
CA ASP A 57 -14.26 21.02 -2.74
C ASP A 57 -14.72 20.35 -1.42
N ALA A 58 -15.64 20.98 -0.68
CA ALA A 58 -16.19 20.41 0.55
C ALA A 58 -17.06 19.15 0.30
N GLY A 59 -17.88 19.15 -0.75
CA GLY A 59 -18.70 17.99 -1.11
C GLY A 59 -17.85 16.80 -1.60
N LEU A 60 -16.79 17.08 -2.36
CA LEU A 60 -15.86 16.07 -2.84
C LEU A 60 -15.00 15.48 -1.70
N GLU A 61 -14.58 16.32 -0.76
CA GLU A 61 -13.90 15.87 0.46
C GLU A 61 -14.85 15.03 1.34
N ASP A 62 -16.13 15.39 1.50
CA ASP A 62 -17.11 14.56 2.23
C ASP A 62 -17.30 13.17 1.59
N LEU A 63 -17.40 13.12 0.26
CA LEU A 63 -17.46 11.85 -0.47
C LEU A 63 -16.19 11.01 -0.26
N TYR A 64 -15.02 11.64 -0.33
CA TYR A 64 -13.75 11.00 -0.06
C TYR A 64 -13.69 10.44 1.37
N GLN A 65 -14.09 11.23 2.37
CA GLN A 65 -14.10 10.83 3.79
C GLN A 65 -15.06 9.66 4.06
N LYS A 66 -16.19 9.56 3.34
CA LYS A 66 -17.10 8.41 3.44
C LYS A 66 -16.47 7.10 2.94
N ILE A 67 -15.61 7.18 1.92
CA ILE A 67 -14.98 6.01 1.30
C ILE A 67 -13.61 5.70 1.95
N TYR A 68 -13.00 6.68 2.61
CA TYR A 68 -11.70 6.57 3.26
C TYR A 68 -11.52 5.32 4.16
N PRO A 69 -12.50 4.90 4.99
CA PRO A 69 -12.35 3.68 5.80
C PRO A 69 -12.16 2.41 4.95
N LEU A 70 -12.80 2.33 3.78
CA LEU A 70 -12.59 1.24 2.84
C LEU A 70 -11.18 1.29 2.27
N ILE A 71 -10.71 2.49 1.93
CA ILE A 71 -9.37 2.74 1.36
C ILE A 71 -8.26 2.36 2.34
N ALA A 72 -8.41 2.74 3.60
CA ALA A 72 -7.45 2.43 4.66
C ALA A 72 -7.24 0.91 4.84
N MET A 73 -8.19 0.08 4.37
CA MET A 73 -8.10 -1.38 4.41
C MET A 73 -7.38 -1.99 3.20
N LEU A 74 -7.31 -1.29 2.05
CA LEU A 74 -6.67 -1.81 0.83
C LEU A 74 -5.21 -2.29 1.02
N PRO A 75 -4.34 -1.60 1.79
CA PRO A 75 -2.98 -2.06 2.05
C PRO A 75 -2.89 -3.42 2.73
N PHE A 76 -3.96 -3.87 3.41
CA PHE A 76 -4.03 -5.17 4.08
C PHE A 76 -4.64 -6.27 3.20
N VAL A 77 -5.26 -5.93 2.07
CA VAL A 77 -5.78 -6.93 1.11
C VAL A 77 -4.71 -7.94 0.65
N PRO A 78 -3.44 -7.56 0.37
CA PRO A 78 -2.38 -8.52 0.04
C PRO A 78 -2.22 -9.64 1.09
N LEU A 79 -2.47 -9.36 2.37
CA LEU A 79 -2.40 -10.36 3.43
C LEU A 79 -3.35 -11.53 3.18
N LEU A 80 -4.53 -11.27 2.59
CA LEU A 80 -5.50 -12.31 2.24
C LEU A 80 -4.92 -13.28 1.21
N ALA A 81 -4.11 -12.81 0.26
CA ALA A 81 -3.39 -13.69 -0.66
C ALA A 81 -2.38 -14.58 0.08
N GLY A 82 -1.65 -14.04 1.06
CA GLY A 82 -0.76 -14.83 1.90
C GLY A 82 -1.49 -15.90 2.72
N VAL A 83 -2.57 -15.52 3.41
CA VAL A 83 -3.31 -16.38 4.34
C VAL A 83 -4.15 -17.43 3.61
N PHE A 84 -4.83 -17.05 2.52
CA PHE A 84 -5.78 -17.95 1.86
C PHE A 84 -5.21 -18.67 0.64
N TRP A 85 -4.18 -18.13 -0.02
CA TRP A 85 -3.53 -18.79 -1.15
C TRP A 85 -2.20 -19.40 -0.76
N GLY A 86 -1.28 -18.60 -0.21
CA GLY A 86 0.10 -19.00 0.06
C GLY A 86 0.22 -20.06 1.16
N ALA A 87 -0.18 -19.73 2.38
CA ALA A 87 -0.06 -20.58 3.56
C ALA A 87 -0.65 -22.00 3.36
N PRO A 88 -1.89 -22.17 2.86
CA PRO A 88 -2.47 -23.48 2.68
C PRO A 88 -1.94 -24.22 1.44
N LEU A 89 -1.18 -23.58 0.54
CA LEU A 89 -0.78 -24.14 -0.75
C LEU A 89 -0.12 -25.52 -0.61
N LEU A 90 0.82 -25.62 0.33
CA LEU A 90 1.56 -26.86 0.62
C LEU A 90 1.28 -27.38 2.03
N ALA A 91 0.96 -26.51 2.99
CA ALA A 91 0.64 -26.95 4.35
C ALA A 91 -0.56 -27.91 4.40
N ARG A 92 -1.62 -27.68 3.61
CA ARG A 92 -2.77 -28.60 3.54
C ARG A 92 -2.38 -29.96 2.96
N GLU A 93 -1.46 -29.98 1.99
CA GLU A 93 -0.99 -31.22 1.37
C GLU A 93 -0.08 -32.02 2.32
N TYR A 94 0.65 -31.33 3.19
CA TYR A 94 1.42 -31.97 4.27
C TYR A 94 0.51 -32.52 5.36
N GLU A 95 -0.47 -31.74 5.85
CA GLU A 95 -1.40 -32.20 6.90
C GLU A 95 -2.22 -33.42 6.47
N ARG A 96 -2.64 -33.48 5.20
CA ARG A 96 -3.46 -34.58 4.65
C ARG A 96 -2.64 -35.72 4.06
N ASN A 97 -1.31 -35.64 4.12
CA ASN A 97 -0.39 -36.59 3.47
C ASN A 97 -0.61 -36.79 1.96
N THR A 98 -1.36 -35.92 1.29
CA THR A 98 -1.65 -36.03 -0.15
C THR A 98 -0.41 -35.75 -1.01
N HIS A 99 0.62 -35.12 -0.43
CA HIS A 99 1.90 -34.91 -1.09
C HIS A 99 2.56 -36.22 -1.54
N GLN A 100 2.34 -37.34 -0.83
CA GLN A 100 2.90 -38.64 -1.21
C GLN A 100 2.35 -39.13 -2.55
N LEU A 101 1.06 -38.96 -2.79
CA LEU A 101 0.39 -39.34 -4.05
C LEU A 101 0.76 -38.40 -5.20
N ALA A 102 0.90 -37.09 -4.93
CA ALA A 102 1.35 -36.14 -5.94
C ALA A 102 2.78 -36.44 -6.40
N TRP A 103 3.61 -36.98 -5.51
CA TRP A 103 5.03 -37.25 -5.71
C TRP A 103 5.37 -38.61 -6.31
N THR A 104 4.37 -39.47 -6.55
CA THR A 104 4.49 -40.70 -7.33
C THR A 104 4.09 -40.52 -8.80
N GLN A 105 3.51 -39.37 -9.17
CA GLN A 105 3.19 -39.06 -10.56
C GLN A 105 4.47 -38.86 -11.39
N SER A 106 4.39 -39.14 -12.69
CA SER A 106 5.51 -39.15 -13.65
C SER A 106 6.21 -37.81 -13.87
N ILE A 107 5.79 -36.74 -13.19
CA ILE A 107 6.30 -35.39 -13.39
C ILE A 107 7.22 -35.02 -12.24
N GLY A 108 8.38 -34.45 -12.57
CA GLY A 108 9.38 -34.02 -11.60
C GLY A 108 8.79 -33.03 -10.58
N ARG A 109 9.00 -33.31 -9.29
CA ARG A 109 8.47 -32.52 -8.16
C ARG A 109 8.85 -31.03 -8.25
N GLY A 110 10.08 -30.74 -8.68
CA GLY A 110 10.56 -29.37 -8.85
C GLY A 110 9.86 -28.63 -10.00
N HIS A 111 9.62 -29.30 -11.13
CA HIS A 111 8.89 -28.71 -12.25
C HIS A 111 7.42 -28.49 -11.91
N TRP A 112 6.78 -29.46 -11.22
CA TRP A 112 5.41 -29.31 -10.73
C TRP A 112 5.26 -28.11 -9.80
N LEU A 113 6.17 -27.99 -8.83
CA LEU A 113 6.14 -26.91 -7.84
C LEU A 113 6.44 -25.55 -8.50
N ALA A 114 7.41 -25.48 -9.40
CA ALA A 114 7.75 -24.25 -10.12
C ALA A 114 6.58 -23.76 -10.98
N VAL A 115 5.88 -24.64 -11.71
CA VAL A 115 4.72 -24.26 -12.53
C VAL A 115 3.54 -23.85 -11.65
N LYS A 116 3.19 -24.64 -10.63
CA LYS A 116 2.05 -24.33 -9.74
C LYS A 116 2.28 -23.03 -8.98
N PHE A 117 3.45 -22.85 -8.39
CA PHE A 117 3.83 -21.63 -7.68
C PHE A 117 3.91 -20.43 -8.63
N GLY A 118 4.58 -20.58 -9.78
CA GLY A 118 4.74 -19.49 -10.75
C GLY A 118 3.42 -18.95 -11.29
N VAL A 119 2.47 -19.85 -11.59
CA VAL A 119 1.12 -19.44 -12.05
C VAL A 119 0.38 -18.68 -10.96
N LEU A 120 0.35 -19.18 -9.72
CA LEU A 120 -0.37 -18.51 -8.62
C LEU A 120 0.31 -17.20 -8.19
N ALA A 121 1.64 -17.16 -8.18
CA ALA A 121 2.41 -15.94 -7.96
C ALA A 121 2.11 -14.89 -9.04
N GLY A 122 2.06 -15.30 -10.30
CA GLY A 122 1.66 -14.45 -11.42
C GLY A 122 0.25 -13.90 -11.25
N CYS A 123 -0.73 -14.76 -10.93
CA CYS A 123 -2.10 -14.33 -10.65
C CYS A 123 -2.19 -13.33 -9.48
N ALA A 124 -1.47 -13.58 -8.38
CA ALA A 124 -1.44 -12.67 -7.23
C ALA A 124 -0.84 -11.31 -7.61
N THR A 125 0.26 -11.31 -8.37
CA THR A 125 0.91 -10.09 -8.85
C THR A 125 -0.02 -9.28 -9.76
N LEU A 126 -0.70 -9.94 -10.70
CA LEU A 126 -1.66 -9.31 -11.60
C LEU A 126 -2.88 -8.76 -10.85
N ALA A 127 -3.38 -9.47 -9.84
CA ALA A 127 -4.47 -9.00 -9.00
C ALA A 127 -4.06 -7.74 -8.21
N GLY A 128 -2.84 -7.72 -7.66
CA GLY A 128 -2.26 -6.55 -7.02
C GLY A 128 -2.15 -5.37 -7.98
N LEU A 129 -1.57 -5.57 -9.17
CA LEU A 129 -1.50 -4.54 -10.21
C LEU A 129 -2.88 -4.00 -10.59
N ALA A 130 -3.86 -4.87 -10.84
CA ALA A 130 -5.22 -4.47 -11.17
C ALA A 130 -5.82 -3.60 -10.06
N SER A 131 -5.73 -4.04 -8.79
CA SER A 131 -6.24 -3.24 -7.66
C SER A 131 -5.55 -1.88 -7.55
N GLY A 132 -4.22 -1.83 -7.75
CA GLY A 132 -3.44 -0.60 -7.68
C GLY A 132 -3.76 0.38 -8.80
N GLN A 133 -4.02 -0.11 -10.01
CA GLN A 133 -4.44 0.71 -11.14
C GLN A 133 -5.86 1.23 -10.97
N MET A 134 -6.80 0.38 -10.55
CA MET A 134 -8.19 0.78 -10.30
C MET A 134 -8.26 1.88 -9.24
N PHE A 135 -7.53 1.69 -8.14
CA PHE A 135 -7.49 2.66 -7.06
C PHE A 135 -6.72 3.94 -7.44
N GLY A 136 -5.60 3.81 -8.17
CA GLY A 136 -4.86 4.97 -8.67
C GLY A 136 -5.69 5.86 -9.61
N ARG A 137 -6.44 5.26 -10.54
CA ARG A 137 -7.35 5.99 -11.43
C ARG A 137 -8.49 6.66 -10.68
N TRP A 138 -9.01 6.01 -9.64
CA TRP A 138 -10.04 6.61 -8.80
C TRP A 138 -9.51 7.84 -8.04
N LEU A 139 -8.28 7.80 -7.54
CA LEU A 139 -7.65 8.94 -6.86
C LEU A 139 -7.43 10.15 -7.79
N GLU A 140 -7.26 9.94 -9.09
CA GLU A 140 -7.11 11.04 -10.07
C GLU A 140 -8.34 11.94 -10.16
N LEU A 141 -9.51 11.48 -9.70
CA LEU A 141 -10.72 12.30 -9.62
C LEU A 141 -10.69 13.31 -8.46
N PHE A 142 -9.83 13.09 -7.45
CA PHE A 142 -9.77 13.93 -6.26
C PHE A 142 -8.51 14.81 -6.30
N PRO A 143 -8.64 16.15 -6.41
CA PRO A 143 -7.50 17.04 -6.55
C PRO A 143 -6.58 16.93 -5.32
N GLY A 144 -5.28 16.76 -5.57
CA GLY A 144 -4.26 16.63 -4.52
C GLY A 144 -4.19 15.28 -3.81
N LYS A 145 -5.02 14.29 -4.18
CA LYS A 145 -5.00 12.93 -3.58
C LYS A 145 -4.28 11.89 -4.46
N ALA A 146 -4.16 12.13 -5.77
CA ALA A 146 -3.38 11.25 -6.65
C ALA A 146 -1.87 11.47 -6.47
N GLN A 147 -1.09 10.38 -6.44
CA GLN A 147 0.38 10.38 -6.43
C GLN A 147 1.01 11.22 -5.30
N THR A 148 0.32 11.34 -4.17
CA THR A 148 0.74 12.14 -3.02
C THR A 148 1.34 11.28 -1.92
N PHE A 149 2.19 11.89 -1.08
CA PHE A 149 2.66 11.30 0.17
C PHE A 149 1.84 11.74 1.39
N VAL A 150 0.96 12.73 1.23
CA VAL A 150 0.17 13.32 2.32
C VAL A 150 -0.59 12.24 3.08
N GLU A 151 -1.13 11.26 2.36
CA GLU A 151 -1.79 10.13 2.96
C GLU A 151 -0.88 8.89 2.92
N THR A 152 -0.06 8.74 3.96
CA THR A 152 0.89 7.62 4.05
C THR A 152 0.18 6.25 4.15
N SER A 153 -1.11 6.24 4.51
CA SER A 153 -1.91 5.03 4.75
C SER A 153 -2.11 4.19 3.48
N TYR A 154 -2.31 4.78 2.29
CA TYR A 154 -2.57 4.03 1.06
C TYR A 154 -1.41 4.00 0.05
N PHE A 155 -0.21 4.45 0.44
CA PHE A 155 0.98 4.38 -0.43
C PHE A 155 1.21 2.97 -1.00
N GLY A 156 1.05 1.93 -0.17
CA GLY A 156 1.18 0.52 -0.58
C GLY A 156 0.02 -0.02 -1.42
N ALA A 157 -1.05 0.76 -1.59
CA ALA A 157 -2.28 0.38 -2.32
C ALA A 157 -2.36 0.97 -3.74
N VAL A 158 -1.43 1.83 -4.15
CA VAL A 158 -1.44 2.52 -5.47
C VAL A 158 -0.19 2.17 -6.28
N GLY A 159 -0.30 2.24 -7.61
CA GLY A 159 0.85 2.14 -8.50
C GLY A 159 1.39 0.71 -8.59
N ILE A 160 2.69 0.52 -8.35
CA ILE A 160 3.35 -0.79 -8.48
C ILE A 160 3.55 -1.50 -7.13
N ALA A 161 3.54 -0.78 -6.01
CA ALA A 161 3.68 -1.38 -4.69
C ALA A 161 2.66 -2.50 -4.38
N PRO A 162 1.37 -2.40 -4.76
CA PRO A 162 0.40 -3.49 -4.57
C PRO A 162 0.85 -4.81 -5.20
N ALA A 163 1.45 -4.76 -6.39
CA ALA A 163 1.95 -5.96 -7.08
C ALA A 163 3.01 -6.67 -6.24
N ALA A 164 3.97 -5.89 -5.71
CA ALA A 164 5.04 -6.40 -4.87
C ALA A 164 4.52 -6.92 -3.53
N TRP A 165 3.57 -6.22 -2.90
CA TRP A 165 2.94 -6.65 -1.65
C TRP A 165 2.13 -7.94 -1.79
N TRP A 166 1.35 -8.09 -2.87
CA TRP A 166 0.59 -9.31 -3.14
C TRP A 166 1.50 -10.50 -3.40
N LEU A 167 2.54 -10.30 -4.21
CA LEU A 167 3.55 -11.32 -4.48
C LEU A 167 4.30 -11.70 -3.19
N PHE A 168 4.76 -10.72 -2.42
CA PHE A 168 5.43 -10.94 -1.15
C PHE A 168 4.55 -11.72 -0.16
N ALA A 169 3.30 -11.31 0.03
CA ALA A 169 2.38 -12.00 0.95
C ALA A 169 2.12 -13.44 0.52
N PHE A 170 1.87 -13.69 -0.77
CA PHE A 170 1.69 -15.04 -1.31
C PHE A 170 2.92 -15.93 -1.08
N THR A 171 4.12 -15.40 -1.37
CA THR A 171 5.38 -16.15 -1.21
C THR A 171 5.75 -16.37 0.25
N LEU A 172 5.53 -15.38 1.12
CA LEU A 172 5.65 -15.49 2.57
C LEU A 172 4.75 -16.60 3.12
N GLY A 173 3.47 -16.59 2.74
CA GLY A 173 2.54 -17.63 3.13
C GLY A 173 3.02 -19.01 2.68
N THR A 174 3.44 -19.13 1.43
CA THR A 174 3.94 -20.39 0.88
C THR A 174 5.18 -20.88 1.64
N ALA A 175 6.14 -20.00 1.93
CA ALA A 175 7.34 -20.33 2.68
C ALA A 175 7.01 -20.77 4.11
N ALA A 176 6.14 -20.05 4.82
CA ALA A 176 5.65 -20.44 6.15
C ALA A 176 4.97 -21.82 6.11
N GLY A 177 4.12 -22.07 5.11
CA GLY A 177 3.44 -23.34 4.92
C GLY A 177 4.39 -24.52 4.69
N VAL A 178 5.47 -24.31 3.93
CA VAL A 178 6.52 -25.32 3.69
C VAL A 178 7.33 -25.62 4.95
N LEU A 179 7.67 -24.59 5.73
CA LEU A 179 8.52 -24.73 6.91
C LEU A 179 7.79 -25.39 8.08
N VAL A 180 6.55 -24.97 8.33
CA VAL A 180 5.72 -25.40 9.47
C VAL A 180 4.96 -26.69 9.17
N ARG A 181 4.56 -26.92 7.91
CA ARG A 181 3.74 -28.07 7.48
C ARG A 181 2.36 -28.18 8.14
N LYS A 182 1.95 -27.18 8.92
CA LYS A 182 0.61 -27.02 9.47
C LYS A 182 0.01 -25.69 9.02
N THR A 183 -1.26 -25.71 8.66
CA THR A 183 -1.98 -24.59 8.06
C THR A 183 -2.20 -23.46 9.05
N LEU A 184 -2.74 -23.77 10.23
CA LEU A 184 -3.04 -22.76 11.25
C LEU A 184 -1.80 -21.99 11.73
N PRO A 185 -0.68 -22.63 12.13
CA PRO A 185 0.49 -21.88 12.55
C PRO A 185 1.18 -21.18 11.36
N ALA A 186 1.12 -21.72 10.14
CA ALA A 186 1.62 -21.01 8.95
C ALA A 186 0.85 -19.71 8.68
N ILE A 187 -0.48 -19.73 8.82
CA ILE A 187 -1.32 -18.53 8.72
C ILE A 187 -0.91 -17.51 9.77
N ALA A 188 -0.75 -17.92 11.03
CA ALA A 188 -0.35 -17.02 12.11
C ALA A 188 1.01 -16.36 11.85
N ILE A 189 2.01 -17.13 11.40
CA ILE A 189 3.33 -16.60 11.03
C ILE A 189 3.21 -15.62 9.86
N THR A 190 2.40 -15.95 8.85
CA THR A 190 2.20 -15.08 7.67
C THR A 190 1.63 -13.73 8.08
N VAL A 191 0.61 -13.71 8.94
CA VAL A 191 0.02 -12.48 9.47
C VAL A 191 1.05 -11.68 10.26
N ALA A 192 1.72 -12.31 11.22
CA ALA A 192 2.69 -11.62 12.07
C ALA A 192 3.84 -11.00 11.27
N VAL A 193 4.44 -11.76 10.34
CA VAL A 193 5.57 -11.29 9.53
C VAL A 193 5.11 -10.23 8.51
N PHE A 194 3.93 -10.38 7.92
CA PHE A 194 3.38 -9.36 7.01
C PHE A 194 3.16 -8.03 7.73
N LEU A 195 2.53 -8.05 8.91
CA LEU A 195 2.29 -6.84 9.70
C LEU A 195 3.61 -6.20 10.15
N ALA A 196 4.58 -7.02 10.59
CA ALA A 196 5.92 -6.53 10.93
C ALA A 196 6.61 -5.88 9.73
N ALA A 197 6.51 -6.49 8.54
CA ALA A 197 7.06 -5.90 7.31
C ALA A 197 6.34 -4.59 6.93
N ALA A 198 5.02 -4.53 7.06
CA ALA A 198 4.23 -3.33 6.79
C ALA A 198 4.62 -2.18 7.71
N ILE A 199 4.76 -2.44 9.01
CA ILE A 199 5.22 -1.47 10.00
C ILE A 199 6.66 -1.05 9.73
N ALA A 200 7.56 -2.02 9.45
CA ALA A 200 8.96 -1.72 9.18
C ALA A 200 9.12 -0.82 7.95
N LEU A 201 8.45 -1.12 6.84
CA LEU A 201 8.52 -0.30 5.64
C LEU A 201 7.85 1.07 5.81
N LEU A 202 6.78 1.15 6.62
CA LEU A 202 6.18 2.42 7.00
C LEU A 202 7.18 3.32 7.74
N VAL A 203 7.93 2.77 8.70
CA VAL A 203 8.95 3.50 9.49
C VAL A 203 10.20 3.81 8.67
N LEU A 204 10.58 2.95 7.74
CA LEU A 204 11.77 3.13 6.91
C LEU A 204 11.54 4.10 5.73
N ARG A 205 10.29 4.27 5.28
CA ARG A 205 9.95 5.08 4.09
C ARG A 205 10.52 6.50 4.12
N PRO A 206 10.43 7.29 5.23
CA PRO A 206 11.04 8.61 5.30
C PRO A 206 12.53 8.63 4.97
N ASN A 207 13.23 7.51 5.21
CA ASN A 207 14.68 7.35 5.09
C ASN A 207 15.15 6.74 3.75
N TYR A 208 14.26 6.54 2.77
CA TYR A 208 14.66 6.01 1.45
C TYR A 208 15.54 6.98 0.64
N ALA A 209 15.53 8.26 0.98
CA ALA A 209 16.39 9.28 0.39
C ALA A 209 16.67 10.39 1.41
N GLU A 210 17.72 11.16 1.19
CA GLU A 210 18.04 12.33 2.04
C GLU A 210 16.95 13.40 1.91
N PRO A 211 16.31 13.82 3.01
CA PRO A 211 15.19 14.76 2.95
C PRO A 211 15.65 16.17 2.60
N VAL A 212 14.74 16.97 2.04
CA VAL A 212 14.99 18.37 1.69
C VAL A 212 14.49 19.26 2.82
N ARG A 213 15.29 20.25 3.21
CA ARG A 213 14.93 21.25 4.23
C ARG A 213 14.75 22.61 3.56
N THR A 214 13.62 23.26 3.82
CA THR A 214 13.35 24.64 3.35
C THR A 214 12.91 25.53 4.49
N LEU A 215 13.16 26.84 4.34
CA LEU A 215 12.73 27.89 5.28
C LEU A 215 11.54 28.63 4.66
N GLY A 216 10.49 28.84 5.44
CA GLY A 216 9.26 29.51 5.04
C GLY A 216 8.17 28.57 4.47
N PRO A 217 6.97 29.11 4.18
CA PRO A 217 5.87 28.37 3.57
C PRO A 217 6.22 28.01 2.12
N ASP A 218 6.66 26.77 1.90
CA ASP A 218 7.06 26.28 0.59
C ASP A 218 5.86 25.62 -0.13
N PRO A 219 5.39 26.15 -1.28
CA PRO A 219 4.37 25.49 -2.09
C PRO A 219 4.80 24.11 -2.61
N ALA A 220 6.10 23.80 -2.66
CA ALA A 220 6.62 22.47 -3.02
C ALA A 220 6.37 21.39 -1.95
N ALA A 221 5.90 21.76 -0.75
CA ALA A 221 5.41 20.82 0.25
C ALA A 221 4.01 20.25 -0.09
N THR A 222 3.32 20.79 -1.10
CA THR A 222 2.02 20.27 -1.53
C THR A 222 2.17 18.85 -2.05
N GLY A 223 1.61 17.89 -1.33
CA GLY A 223 1.72 16.46 -1.67
C GLY A 223 3.01 15.77 -1.20
N ALA A 224 3.85 16.47 -0.44
CA ALA A 224 5.11 15.97 0.09
C ALA A 224 4.94 15.07 1.32
N LEU A 225 5.94 14.22 1.59
CA LEU A 225 6.01 13.49 2.85
C LEU A 225 6.66 14.41 3.88
N ILE A 226 5.86 14.96 4.79
CA ILE A 226 6.38 15.80 5.87
C ILE A 226 7.05 14.90 6.90
N ILE A 227 8.32 15.16 7.20
CA ILE A 227 9.10 14.42 8.19
C ILE A 227 9.18 15.23 9.48
N GLU A 228 9.49 16.51 9.35
CA GLU A 228 9.68 17.40 10.49
C GLU A 228 9.21 18.81 10.14
N VAL A 229 8.55 19.46 11.09
CA VAL A 229 8.16 20.86 11.00
C VAL A 229 8.56 21.53 12.30
N GLY A 230 9.28 22.64 12.18
CA GLY A 230 9.75 23.38 13.34
C GLY A 230 9.91 24.86 13.04
N ARG A 231 10.48 25.56 14.01
CA ARG A 231 10.84 26.97 13.92
C ARG A 231 12.29 27.15 14.27
N VAL A 232 12.95 28.06 13.57
CA VAL A 232 14.24 28.61 13.96
C VAL A 232 13.96 29.93 14.66
N ALA A 233 14.37 30.03 15.92
CA ALA A 233 14.30 31.26 16.70
C ALA A 233 15.35 32.28 16.21
N PRO A 234 15.18 33.57 16.51
CA PRO A 234 16.15 34.61 16.13
C PRO A 234 17.57 34.38 16.67
N ASP A 235 17.69 33.63 17.77
CA ASP A 235 18.97 33.21 18.37
C ASP A 235 19.60 31.98 17.69
N GLY A 236 18.97 31.46 16.63
CA GLY A 236 19.41 30.29 15.87
C GLY A 236 18.98 28.95 16.45
N ARG A 237 18.21 28.94 17.54
CA ARG A 237 17.74 27.69 18.17
C ARG A 237 16.59 27.08 17.40
N GLU A 238 16.68 25.77 17.12
CA GLU A 238 15.56 25.03 16.56
C GLU A 238 14.56 24.64 17.66
N MET A 239 13.29 24.85 17.35
CA MET A 239 12.16 24.58 18.21
C MET A 239 11.15 23.72 17.45
N SER A 240 10.46 22.84 18.15
CA SER A 240 9.33 22.12 17.58
C SER A 240 8.23 23.11 17.20
N SER A 241 7.46 22.80 16.16
CA SER A 241 6.28 23.60 15.80
C SER A 241 5.25 23.69 16.94
N LEU A 242 5.26 22.69 17.85
CA LEU A 242 4.41 22.60 19.03
C LEU A 242 4.90 23.44 20.22
N ASP A 243 6.18 23.83 20.24
CA ASP A 243 6.73 24.62 21.33
C ASP A 243 6.08 26.01 21.39
N ASP A 244 5.93 26.53 22.60
CA ASP A 244 5.42 27.88 22.82
C ASP A 244 6.49 28.90 22.47
N VAL A 245 6.08 29.89 21.66
CA VAL A 245 6.93 31.00 21.28
C VAL A 245 6.85 32.06 22.38
N PRO A 246 7.95 32.37 23.09
CA PRO A 246 7.95 33.38 24.14
C PRO A 246 7.45 34.72 23.61
N GLY A 247 6.43 35.30 24.26
CA GLY A 247 5.87 36.61 23.90
C GLY A 247 4.74 36.58 22.87
N CYS A 248 4.37 35.42 22.33
CA CYS A 248 3.19 35.29 21.46
C CYS A 248 2.04 34.54 22.17
N PRO A 249 0.80 35.06 22.15
CA PRO A 249 -0.34 34.40 22.77
C PRO A 249 -0.75 33.11 22.04
N LEU A 250 -1.29 32.14 22.78
CA LEU A 250 -1.88 30.92 22.25
C LEU A 250 -3.20 31.26 21.51
N GLY A 251 -3.26 31.11 20.18
CA GLY A 251 -4.50 31.35 19.40
C GLY A 251 -4.32 31.61 17.90
N LEU A 252 -5.43 31.99 17.23
CA LEU A 252 -5.49 32.37 15.80
C LEU A 252 -4.66 33.66 15.59
N GLY A 253 -3.47 33.51 14.99
CA GLY A 253 -2.45 34.57 14.87
C GLY A 253 -1.02 34.13 15.26
N LYS A 254 -0.85 32.88 15.73
CA LYS A 254 0.43 32.29 16.19
C LYS A 254 1.56 32.38 15.16
N SER A 255 1.29 32.17 13.88
CA SER A 255 2.29 32.24 12.80
C SER A 255 2.73 33.67 12.53
N GLU A 256 1.80 34.63 12.48
CA GLU A 256 2.12 36.03 12.18
C GLU A 256 2.89 36.70 13.31
N CYS A 257 2.53 36.45 14.57
CA CYS A 257 3.28 36.96 15.72
C CYS A 257 4.70 36.37 15.78
N ALA A 258 4.85 35.05 15.54
CA ALA A 258 6.16 34.41 15.53
C ALA A 258 7.04 34.92 14.37
N LEU A 259 6.47 35.06 13.17
CA LEU A 259 7.16 35.63 12.01
C LEU A 259 7.56 37.09 12.28
N ALA A 260 6.69 37.91 12.88
CA ALA A 260 6.99 39.29 13.27
C ALA A 260 8.08 39.38 14.35
N ALA A 261 8.14 38.40 15.25
CA ALA A 261 9.20 38.26 16.25
C ALA A 261 10.52 37.71 15.68
N GLY A 262 10.59 37.45 14.36
CA GLY A 262 11.80 37.00 13.67
C GLY A 262 12.00 35.48 13.65
N TYR A 263 11.02 34.69 14.08
CA TYR A 263 11.07 33.24 13.95
C TYR A 263 10.83 32.84 12.50
N GLN A 264 11.58 31.86 12.00
CA GLN A 264 11.41 31.31 10.67
C GLN A 264 10.91 29.88 10.76
N ASP A 265 9.77 29.58 10.15
CA ASP A 265 9.31 28.19 10.03
C ASP A 265 10.26 27.42 9.10
N PHE A 266 10.56 26.17 9.44
CA PHE A 266 11.26 25.24 8.56
C PHE A 266 10.45 23.96 8.38
N THR A 267 10.57 23.37 7.19
CA THR A 267 9.96 22.08 6.88
C THR A 267 11.01 21.15 6.31
N VAL A 268 11.10 19.94 6.86
CA VAL A 268 11.89 18.83 6.33
C VAL A 268 10.93 17.84 5.68
N TYR A 269 11.10 17.59 4.40
CA TYR A 269 10.14 16.79 3.63
C TYR A 269 10.79 15.98 2.50
N GLN A 270 10.05 14.98 2.00
CA GLN A 270 10.36 14.34 0.72
C GLN A 270 9.47 14.94 -0.38
N PRO A 271 10.06 15.50 -1.45
CA PRO A 271 9.27 16.08 -2.53
C PRO A 271 8.47 15.02 -3.28
N ILE A 272 7.27 15.39 -3.74
CA ILE A 272 6.36 14.52 -4.50
C ILE A 272 7.01 13.91 -5.76
N SER A 273 7.99 14.59 -6.37
CA SER A 273 8.75 14.09 -7.52
C SER A 273 9.47 12.76 -7.24
N ARG A 274 9.67 12.41 -5.96
CA ARG A 274 10.27 11.13 -5.54
C ARG A 274 9.26 9.99 -5.37
N PHE A 275 7.97 10.24 -5.57
CA PHE A 275 6.91 9.23 -5.40
C PHE A 275 7.22 7.90 -6.10
N TRP A 276 7.50 7.96 -7.41
CA TRP A 276 7.83 6.76 -8.18
C TRP A 276 9.14 6.10 -7.76
N ARG A 277 10.14 6.88 -7.37
CA ARG A 277 11.40 6.34 -6.84
C ARG A 277 11.14 5.55 -5.55
N PHE A 278 10.29 6.05 -4.66
CA PHE A 278 9.94 5.38 -3.41
C PHE A 278 9.11 4.12 -3.68
N GLN A 279 8.17 4.17 -4.64
CA GLN A 279 7.39 3.01 -5.08
C GLN A 279 8.30 1.87 -5.57
N TRP A 280 9.28 2.19 -6.43
CA TRP A 280 10.26 1.22 -6.91
C TRP A 280 11.22 0.73 -5.82
N THR A 281 11.58 1.58 -4.86
CA THR A 281 12.43 1.20 -3.73
C THR A 281 11.72 0.17 -2.84
N GLU A 282 10.47 0.45 -2.45
CA GLU A 282 9.66 -0.47 -1.65
C GLU A 282 9.38 -1.78 -2.41
N ALA A 283 9.04 -1.69 -3.70
CA ALA A 283 8.87 -2.86 -4.55
C ALA A 283 10.17 -3.68 -4.65
N GLY A 284 11.33 -3.04 -4.77
CA GLY A 284 12.64 -3.70 -4.81
C GLY A 284 12.96 -4.46 -3.53
N ILE A 285 12.69 -3.86 -2.36
CA ILE A 285 12.87 -4.51 -1.05
C ILE A 285 11.97 -5.75 -0.94
N LEU A 286 10.69 -5.61 -1.30
CA LEU A 286 9.71 -6.71 -1.26
C LEU A 286 10.06 -7.82 -2.27
N LEU A 287 10.54 -7.47 -3.46
CA LEU A 287 10.98 -8.44 -4.47
C LEU A 287 12.24 -9.20 -4.01
N ALA A 288 13.19 -8.53 -3.37
CA ALA A 288 14.35 -9.18 -2.77
C ALA A 288 13.93 -10.17 -1.67
N ALA A 289 13.03 -9.74 -0.77
CA ALA A 289 12.47 -10.62 0.26
C ALA A 289 11.69 -11.80 -0.35
N THR A 290 10.90 -11.55 -1.39
CA THR A 290 10.17 -12.57 -2.17
C THR A 290 11.14 -13.60 -2.77
N ALA A 291 12.25 -13.17 -3.36
CA ALA A 291 13.24 -14.06 -3.94
C ALA A 291 13.88 -14.97 -2.88
N VAL A 292 14.22 -14.41 -1.70
CA VAL A 292 14.74 -15.18 -0.57
C VAL A 292 13.71 -16.19 -0.07
N LEU A 293 12.47 -15.76 0.19
CA LEU A 293 11.38 -16.62 0.67
C LEU A 293 11.01 -17.71 -0.35
N GLY A 294 10.97 -17.37 -1.64
CA GLY A 294 10.77 -18.31 -2.73
C GLY A 294 11.87 -19.35 -2.80
N GLY A 295 13.14 -18.93 -2.65
CA GLY A 295 14.29 -19.83 -2.53
C GLY A 295 14.18 -20.77 -1.32
N VAL A 296 13.72 -20.26 -0.17
CA VAL A 296 13.45 -21.08 1.03
C VAL A 296 12.31 -22.07 0.81
N ALA A 297 11.23 -21.68 0.13
CA ALA A 297 10.11 -22.56 -0.17
C ALA A 297 10.53 -23.70 -1.13
N VAL A 298 11.25 -23.38 -2.21
CA VAL A 298 11.79 -24.37 -3.15
C VAL A 298 12.84 -25.25 -2.48
N GLY A 299 13.77 -24.65 -1.74
CA GLY A 299 14.81 -25.39 -1.01
C GLY A 299 14.24 -26.31 0.07
N GLY A 300 13.26 -25.84 0.83
CA GLY A 300 12.60 -26.60 1.90
C GLY A 300 11.81 -27.80 1.39
N THR A 301 11.20 -27.68 0.20
CA THR A 301 10.51 -28.80 -0.45
C THR A 301 11.47 -29.82 -1.07
N VAL A 302 12.63 -29.39 -1.59
CA VAL A 302 13.60 -30.28 -2.27
C VAL A 302 14.61 -30.93 -1.31
N ARG A 303 15.11 -30.22 -0.28
CA ARG A 303 16.22 -30.67 0.59
C ARG A 303 15.80 -31.55 1.77
N ARG A 304 14.58 -31.43 2.30
CA ARG A 304 14.11 -32.26 3.44
C ARG A 304 13.72 -33.68 2.96
N ARG A 305 14.71 -34.37 2.39
CA ARG A 305 14.73 -35.70 1.76
C ARG A 305 14.79 -36.87 2.75
N ARG A 306 14.52 -36.67 4.04
CA ARG A 306 14.58 -37.73 5.06
C ARG A 306 13.40 -37.63 5.98
#